data_AF-A0A836Q0F3-F1
#
_entry.id   AF-A0A836Q0F3-F1
#
_cell.length_a   1.000
_cell.length_b   1.000
_cell.length_c   1.000
_cell.angle_alpha   90.00
_cell.angle_beta   90.00
_cell.angle_gamma   90.00
#
_symmetry.space_group_name_H-M   'P 1'
#
loop_
_entity.id
_entity.type
_entity.pdbx_description
1 polymer ?
#
loop_
_entity_poly.entity_id
_entity_poly.type
_entity_poly.pdbx_seq_one_letter_code
_entity_poly.pdbx_strand_id
1 'polypeptide(L)'
;MSFSSPLAFADAISPNITSGGKVYSEEKPNREFFGSGMSGRLSEASHLRFSGEQAYDDGDYAVALKKLSKAVQLDPGDPTGHFMYARAMTAKINRDLKKGVPLDEEMLTDCIDEWKLIARHDADISEQAEAKAQGRRLARIAKTLNMPEEEKVSRFALFKRIGRSKVAIKEKPKLAQKDFSDFKEKENPGRPLKEVDTAIKDYQ
;
A
#
# COMPACT_ATOMS: atom_id res chain seq x y z
N MET A 1 -33.86 9.03 42.35
CA MET A 1 -33.24 8.16 41.33
C MET A 1 -32.24 9.02 40.56
N SER A 2 -30.94 8.83 40.78
CA SER A 2 -29.89 9.64 40.15
C SER A 2 -29.28 8.82 39.02
N PHE A 3 -29.46 9.25 37.78
CA PHE A 3 -28.83 8.63 36.62
C PHE A 3 -27.41 9.17 36.51
N SER A 4 -26.43 8.33 36.84
CA SER A 4 -25.03 8.58 36.53
C SER A 4 -24.84 8.27 35.04
N SER A 5 -24.75 9.33 34.23
CA SER A 5 -24.33 9.19 32.84
C SER A 5 -22.86 8.76 32.83
N PRO A 6 -22.49 7.65 32.16
CA PRO A 6 -21.09 7.33 31.96
C PRO A 6 -20.44 8.46 31.15
N LEU A 7 -19.28 8.93 31.62
CA LEU A 7 -18.39 9.77 30.84
C LEU A 7 -18.14 9.05 29.51
N ALA A 8 -18.65 9.62 28.42
CA ALA A 8 -18.22 9.25 27.09
C ALA A 8 -16.71 9.50 27.06
N PHE A 9 -15.93 8.43 26.97
CA PHE A 9 -14.56 8.52 26.50
C PHE A 9 -14.69 9.10 25.09
N ALA A 10 -14.44 10.41 24.98
CA ALA A 10 -14.31 11.06 23.69
C ALA A 10 -13.41 10.16 22.83
N ASP A 11 -13.92 9.73 21.67
CA ASP A 11 -13.13 9.08 20.63
C ASP A 11 -11.80 9.81 20.57
N ALA A 12 -10.74 9.10 20.95
CA ALA A 12 -9.40 9.63 20.85
C ALA A 12 -9.20 9.91 19.36
N ILE A 13 -9.33 11.18 18.98
CA ILE A 13 -9.03 11.67 17.64
C ILE A 13 -7.67 11.08 17.31
N SER A 14 -7.67 10.13 16.38
CA SER A 14 -6.48 9.36 16.08
C SER A 14 -5.31 10.31 15.83
N PRO A 15 -4.14 10.07 16.41
CA PRO A 15 -3.00 10.93 16.19
C PRO A 15 -2.69 10.96 14.70
N ASN A 16 -2.77 12.15 14.11
CA ASN A 16 -2.38 12.37 12.72
C ASN A 16 -0.95 11.83 12.51
N ILE A 17 -0.65 11.29 11.33
CA ILE A 17 0.74 10.91 11.04
C ILE A 17 1.56 12.18 11.12
N THR A 18 2.58 12.15 11.97
CA THR A 18 3.54 13.24 12.09
C THR A 18 4.90 12.65 11.81
N SER A 19 5.62 13.24 10.87
CA SER A 19 6.96 12.82 10.48
C SER A 19 8.02 13.04 11.57
N GLY A 20 7.65 13.58 12.74
CA GLY A 20 8.58 13.89 13.82
C GLY A 20 9.70 14.87 13.42
N GLY A 21 9.49 15.66 12.36
CA GLY A 21 10.52 16.54 11.79
C GLY A 21 11.49 15.85 10.82
N LYS A 22 11.24 14.59 10.44
CA LYS A 22 12.01 13.89 9.40
C LYS A 22 11.91 14.63 8.06
N VAL A 23 13.05 14.81 7.41
CA VAL A 23 13.16 15.36 6.07
C VAL A 23 13.20 14.20 5.08
N TYR A 24 12.18 14.09 4.23
CA TYR A 24 12.07 13.07 3.18
C TYR A 24 12.60 13.55 1.83
N SER A 25 12.55 14.86 1.59
CA SER A 25 13.04 15.49 0.36
C SER A 25 13.45 16.94 0.63
N GLU A 26 14.53 17.37 -0.02
CA GLU A 26 14.99 18.76 0.01
C GLU A 26 14.39 19.59 -1.15
N GLU A 27 13.65 18.95 -2.05
CA GLU A 27 13.08 19.63 -3.20
C GLU A 27 12.01 20.64 -2.79
N LYS A 28 12.16 21.88 -3.27
CA LYS A 28 11.18 22.94 -3.02
C LYS A 28 9.84 22.63 -3.72
N PRO A 29 8.72 23.11 -3.16
CA PRO A 29 7.43 23.03 -3.83
C PRO A 29 7.44 23.77 -5.18
N ASN A 30 6.84 23.19 -6.21
CA ASN A 30 6.68 23.81 -7.52
C ASN A 30 5.52 24.82 -7.50
N ARG A 31 5.84 26.03 -7.05
CA ARG A 31 4.88 27.13 -6.92
C ARG A 31 4.41 27.69 -8.25
N GLU A 32 5.18 27.50 -9.32
CA GLU A 32 4.83 28.01 -10.65
C GLU A 32 3.66 27.23 -11.23
N PHE A 33 3.66 25.91 -11.06
CA PHE A 33 2.61 25.04 -11.60
C PHE A 33 1.44 24.85 -10.63
N PHE A 34 1.70 24.58 -9.35
CA PHE A 34 0.65 24.27 -8.37
C PHE A 34 0.18 25.48 -7.56
N GLY A 35 0.80 26.65 -7.74
CA GLY A 35 0.50 27.85 -6.96
C GLY A 35 1.19 27.89 -5.60
N SER A 36 0.92 28.94 -4.83
CA SER A 36 1.56 29.20 -3.54
C SER A 36 0.67 28.80 -2.36
N GLY A 37 1.27 28.73 -1.16
CA GLY A 37 0.55 28.41 0.08
C GLY A 37 0.23 26.93 0.26
N MET A 38 -0.66 26.64 1.20
CA MET A 38 -1.01 25.27 1.60
C MET A 38 -1.71 24.49 0.48
N SER A 39 -2.68 25.11 -0.20
CA SER A 39 -3.46 24.45 -1.25
C SER A 39 -2.58 23.97 -2.41
N GLY A 40 -1.64 24.79 -2.88
CA GLY A 40 -0.70 24.38 -3.93
C GLY A 40 0.23 23.26 -3.47
N ARG A 41 0.71 23.33 -2.22
CA ARG A 41 1.55 22.28 -1.62
C ARG A 41 0.84 20.92 -1.56
N LEU A 42 -0.40 20.88 -1.09
CA LEU A 42 -1.19 19.64 -0.99
C LEU A 42 -1.61 19.10 -2.36
N SER A 43 -1.87 19.98 -3.32
CA SER A 43 -2.15 19.60 -4.71
C SER A 43 -0.92 18.96 -5.37
N GLU A 44 0.26 19.56 -5.17
CA GLU A 44 1.52 18.98 -5.62
C GLU A 44 1.79 17.63 -4.95
N ALA A 45 1.57 17.53 -3.63
CA ALA A 45 1.74 16.28 -2.89
C ALA A 45 0.88 15.15 -3.46
N SER A 46 -0.41 15.43 -3.69
CA SER A 46 -1.35 14.48 -4.29
C SER A 46 -0.92 14.06 -5.70
N HIS A 47 -0.54 15.02 -6.54
CA HIS A 47 -0.06 14.75 -7.90
C HIS A 47 1.20 13.86 -7.89
N LEU A 48 2.16 14.18 -7.01
CA LEU A 48 3.38 13.39 -6.84
C LEU A 48 3.09 11.99 -6.32
N ARG A 49 2.13 11.83 -5.40
CA ARG A 49 1.72 10.52 -4.89
C ARG A 49 1.19 9.64 -6.02
N PHE A 50 0.23 10.11 -6.80
CA PHE A 50 -0.31 9.36 -7.94
C PHE A 50 0.75 9.04 -9.00
N SER A 51 1.61 10.01 -9.33
CA SER A 51 2.69 9.81 -10.29
C SER A 51 3.79 8.86 -9.78
N GLY A 52 3.98 8.81 -8.46
CA GLY A 52 4.89 7.88 -7.78
C GLY A 52 4.33 6.47 -7.71
N GLU A 53 3.03 6.33 -7.46
CA GLU A 53 2.28 5.08 -7.54
C GLU A 53 2.35 4.46 -8.95
N GLN A 54 2.10 5.26 -9.99
CA GLN A 54 2.27 4.79 -11.38
C GLN A 54 3.69 4.28 -11.64
N ALA A 55 4.71 5.03 -11.22
CA ALA A 55 6.11 4.61 -11.38
C ALA A 55 6.44 3.34 -10.57
N TYR A 56 5.79 3.13 -9.42
CA TYR A 56 5.90 1.92 -8.64
C TYR A 56 5.32 0.71 -9.40
N ASP A 57 4.13 0.87 -9.99
CA ASP A 57 3.47 -0.17 -10.79
C ASP A 57 4.27 -0.50 -12.06
N ASP A 58 4.92 0.49 -12.66
CA ASP A 58 5.83 0.31 -13.80
C ASP A 58 7.17 -0.37 -13.39
N GLY A 59 7.42 -0.55 -12.08
CA GLY A 59 8.63 -1.15 -11.54
C GLY A 59 9.84 -0.20 -11.48
N ASP A 60 9.65 1.09 -11.80
CA ASP A 60 10.68 2.13 -11.67
C ASP A 60 10.72 2.67 -10.23
N TYR A 61 11.26 1.83 -9.34
CA TYR A 61 11.33 2.16 -7.92
C TYR A 61 12.21 3.39 -7.62
N ALA A 62 13.16 3.76 -8.49
CA ALA A 62 13.97 4.95 -8.26
C ALA A 62 13.15 6.22 -8.44
N VAL A 63 12.37 6.28 -9.54
CA VAL A 63 11.46 7.38 -9.81
C VAL A 63 10.30 7.40 -8.80
N ALA A 64 9.75 6.24 -8.46
CA ALA A 64 8.70 6.12 -7.44
C ALA A 64 9.16 6.71 -6.10
N LEU A 65 10.34 6.28 -5.60
CA LEU A 65 10.89 6.77 -4.34
C LEU A 65 11.09 8.28 -4.34
N LYS A 66 11.63 8.84 -5.43
CA LYS A 66 11.85 10.28 -5.54
C LYS A 66 10.55 11.08 -5.45
N LYS A 67 9.51 10.64 -6.17
CA LYS A 67 8.21 11.32 -6.17
C LYS A 67 7.49 11.16 -4.83
N LEU A 68 7.48 9.94 -4.29
CA LEU A 68 6.79 9.62 -3.05
C LEU A 68 7.45 10.28 -1.83
N SER A 69 8.79 10.34 -1.77
CA SER A 69 9.47 11.04 -0.68
C SER A 69 9.16 12.53 -0.68
N LYS A 70 9.08 13.15 -1.87
CA LYS A 70 8.64 14.54 -1.98
C LYS A 70 7.16 14.70 -1.63
N ALA A 71 6.28 13.79 -2.04
CA ALA A 71 4.87 13.82 -1.68
C ALA A 71 4.69 13.84 -0.15
N VAL A 72 5.36 12.92 0.55
CA VAL A 72 5.35 12.83 2.01
C VAL A 72 5.99 14.07 2.68
N GLN A 73 7.02 14.66 2.08
CA GLN A 73 7.60 15.92 2.57
C GLN A 73 6.59 17.08 2.52
N LEU A 74 5.81 17.15 1.45
CA LEU A 74 4.85 18.24 1.22
C LEU A 74 3.56 18.04 2.01
N ASP A 75 3.15 16.79 2.23
CA ASP A 75 2.03 16.43 3.10
C ASP A 75 2.38 15.29 4.05
N PRO A 76 3.01 15.59 5.20
CA PRO A 76 3.36 14.57 6.20
C PRO A 76 2.16 13.95 6.91
N GLY A 77 0.95 14.48 6.68
CA GLY A 77 -0.28 13.97 7.30
C GLY A 77 -1.00 12.92 6.45
N ASP A 78 -0.55 12.67 5.22
CA ASP A 78 -1.21 11.72 4.31
C ASP A 78 -0.75 10.27 4.58
N PRO A 79 -1.57 9.40 5.23
CA PRO A 79 -1.22 8.01 5.46
C PRO A 79 -0.95 7.23 4.17
N THR A 80 -1.66 7.55 3.10
CA THR A 80 -1.53 6.88 1.82
C THR A 80 -0.15 7.17 1.21
N GLY A 81 0.31 8.42 1.32
CA GLY A 81 1.65 8.82 0.88
C GLY A 81 2.75 8.04 1.59
N HIS A 82 2.67 7.97 2.93
CA HIS A 82 3.60 7.19 3.75
C HIS A 82 3.57 5.69 3.41
N PHE A 83 2.37 5.12 3.24
CA PHE A 83 2.19 3.72 2.85
C PHE A 83 2.82 3.38 1.50
N MET A 84 2.56 4.20 0.48
CA MET A 84 3.12 3.99 -0.85
C MET A 84 4.64 4.18 -0.86
N TYR A 85 5.16 5.15 -0.11
CA TYR A 85 6.60 5.32 0.05
C TYR A 85 7.26 4.08 0.68
N ALA A 86 6.67 3.51 1.74
CA ALA A 86 7.15 2.29 2.39
C ALA A 86 7.11 1.07 1.46
N ARG A 87 6.06 0.94 0.63
CA ARG A 87 5.97 -0.09 -0.41
C ARG A 87 7.06 0.03 -1.46
N ALA A 88 7.32 1.25 -1.95
CA ALA A 88 8.37 1.49 -2.93
C ALA A 88 9.76 1.15 -2.38
N MET A 89 10.06 1.53 -1.12
CA MET A 89 11.31 1.15 -0.45
C MET A 89 11.42 -0.36 -0.33
N THR A 90 10.36 -1.02 0.13
CA THR A 90 10.33 -2.48 0.29
C THR A 90 10.55 -3.21 -1.04
N ALA A 91 9.93 -2.74 -2.13
CA ALA A 91 10.08 -3.31 -3.45
C ALA A 91 11.50 -3.14 -3.99
N LYS A 92 12.11 -1.96 -3.80
CA LYS A 92 13.52 -1.72 -4.13
C LYS A 92 14.45 -2.64 -3.35
N ILE A 93 14.30 -2.71 -2.02
CA ILE A 93 15.07 -3.61 -1.14
C ILE A 93 14.98 -5.06 -1.63
N ASN A 94 13.76 -5.55 -1.92
CA ASN A 94 13.56 -6.91 -2.40
C ASN A 94 14.22 -7.15 -3.77
N ARG A 95 14.13 -6.18 -4.68
CA ARG A 95 14.77 -6.26 -6.00
C ARG A 95 16.28 -6.33 -5.86
N ASP A 96 16.85 -5.48 -5.02
CA ASP A 96 18.30 -5.34 -4.86
C ASP A 96 18.85 -6.60 -4.16
N LEU A 97 18.17 -7.13 -3.13
CA LEU A 97 18.47 -8.44 -2.53
C LEU A 97 18.41 -9.58 -3.55
N LYS A 98 17.40 -9.61 -4.43
CA LYS A 98 17.25 -10.64 -5.47
C LYS A 98 18.39 -10.56 -6.50
N LYS A 99 18.86 -9.36 -6.81
CA LYS A 99 19.98 -9.12 -7.74
C LYS A 99 21.35 -9.29 -7.09
N GLY A 100 21.43 -9.52 -5.77
CA GLY A 100 22.68 -9.58 -5.03
C GLY A 100 23.40 -8.23 -4.92
N VAL A 101 22.67 -7.12 -5.10
CA VAL A 101 23.20 -5.77 -4.89
C VAL A 101 23.37 -5.56 -3.38
N PRO A 102 24.48 -4.96 -2.92
CA PRO A 102 24.66 -4.60 -1.52
C PRO A 102 23.48 -3.79 -1.02
N LEU A 103 22.96 -4.16 0.16
CA LEU A 103 21.80 -3.50 0.72
C LEU A 103 22.20 -2.16 1.31
N ASP A 104 21.43 -1.13 0.99
CA ASP A 104 21.49 0.18 1.64
C ASP A 104 20.87 0.06 3.05
N GLU A 105 21.73 0.08 4.07
CA GLU A 105 21.35 -0.08 5.48
C GLU A 105 20.52 1.10 6.00
N GLU A 106 20.78 2.31 5.50
CA GLU A 106 20.02 3.51 5.85
C GLU A 106 18.59 3.38 5.31
N MET A 107 18.46 3.03 4.03
CA MET A 107 17.15 2.76 3.41
C MET A 107 16.38 1.63 4.11
N LEU A 108 17.07 0.57 4.55
CA LEU A 108 16.43 -0.50 5.32
C LEU A 108 15.87 0.01 6.64
N THR A 109 16.66 0.79 7.37
CA THR A 109 16.28 1.36 8.67
C THR A 109 15.12 2.33 8.50
N ASP A 110 15.21 3.22 7.53
CA ASP A 110 14.15 4.16 7.15
C ASP A 110 12.86 3.44 6.79
N CYS A 111 12.94 2.39 5.99
CA CYS A 111 11.78 1.61 5.60
C CYS A 111 11.13 0.91 6.80
N ILE A 112 11.92 0.40 7.75
CA ILE A 112 11.41 -0.21 8.98
C ILE A 112 10.66 0.84 9.82
N ASP A 113 11.23 2.03 9.98
CA ASP A 113 10.63 3.09 10.77
C ASP A 113 9.36 3.64 10.12
N GLU A 114 9.33 3.70 8.78
CA GLU A 114 8.15 4.05 8.01
C GLU A 114 7.01 3.05 8.22
N TRP A 115 7.31 1.74 8.17
CA TRP A 115 6.32 0.71 8.48
C TRP A 115 5.86 0.74 9.94
N LYS A 116 6.73 1.09 10.89
CA LYS A 116 6.33 1.27 12.30
C LYS A 116 5.41 2.47 12.48
N LEU A 117 5.63 3.54 11.72
CA LEU A 117 4.76 4.72 11.71
C LEU A 117 3.36 4.28 11.29
N ILE A 118 3.21 3.72 10.10
CA ILE A 118 1.92 3.24 9.57
C ILE A 118 1.24 2.24 10.53
N ALA A 119 1.99 1.30 11.11
CA ALA A 119 1.44 0.29 12.02
C ALA A 119 0.88 0.84 13.34
N ARG A 120 1.25 2.08 13.71
CA ARG A 120 0.80 2.76 14.95
C ARG A 120 -0.31 3.78 14.70
N HIS A 121 -0.50 4.19 13.45
CA HIS A 121 -1.53 5.14 13.07
C HIS A 121 -2.80 4.43 12.61
N ASP A 122 -3.92 5.13 12.68
CA ASP A 122 -5.24 4.65 12.26
C ASP A 122 -5.38 4.69 10.73
N ALA A 123 -4.37 4.13 10.06
CA ALA A 123 -4.45 3.74 8.66
C ALA A 123 -5.47 2.60 8.50
N ASP A 124 -5.85 2.28 7.26
CA ASP A 124 -6.78 1.16 7.02
C ASP A 124 -6.26 -0.13 7.68
N ILE A 125 -7.15 -0.95 8.21
CA ILE A 125 -6.82 -2.21 8.91
C ILE A 125 -5.94 -3.10 8.02
N SER A 126 -6.19 -3.08 6.72
CA SER A 126 -5.40 -3.82 5.73
C SER A 126 -3.96 -3.29 5.66
N GLU A 127 -3.78 -1.97 5.61
CA GLU A 127 -2.49 -1.29 5.58
C GLU A 127 -1.71 -1.50 6.89
N GLN A 128 -2.38 -1.43 8.04
CA GLN A 128 -1.75 -1.73 9.33
C GLN A 128 -1.27 -3.19 9.41
N ALA A 129 -2.04 -4.14 8.88
CA ALA A 129 -1.67 -5.54 8.85
C ALA A 129 -0.43 -5.77 7.96
N GLU A 130 -0.40 -5.15 6.79
CA GLU A 130 0.75 -5.17 5.89
C GLU A 130 1.97 -4.53 6.56
N ALA A 131 1.80 -3.37 7.19
CA ALA A 131 2.87 -2.65 7.88
C ALA A 131 3.51 -3.49 9.00
N LYS A 132 2.68 -4.16 9.82
CA LYS A 132 3.17 -5.08 10.86
C LYS A 132 3.92 -6.27 10.25
N ALA A 133 3.45 -6.82 9.14
CA ALA A 133 4.08 -7.95 8.47
C ALA A 133 5.43 -7.55 7.85
N GLN A 134 5.48 -6.46 7.07
CA GLN A 134 6.69 -5.99 6.40
C GLN A 134 7.71 -5.48 7.41
N GLY A 135 7.30 -4.68 8.40
CA GLY A 135 8.19 -4.19 9.45
C GLY A 135 8.89 -5.33 10.21
N ARG A 136 8.16 -6.40 10.56
CA ARG A 136 8.75 -7.60 11.19
C ARG A 136 9.72 -8.32 10.26
N ARG A 137 9.37 -8.45 8.97
CA ARG A 137 10.22 -9.13 7.98
C ARG A 137 11.53 -8.38 7.77
N LEU A 138 11.47 -7.07 7.57
CA LEU A 138 12.62 -6.21 7.35
C LEU A 138 13.50 -6.13 8.62
N ALA A 139 12.90 -6.08 9.81
CA ALA A 139 13.66 -6.15 11.06
C ALA A 139 14.46 -7.46 11.22
N ARG A 140 13.94 -8.59 10.70
CA ARG A 140 14.71 -9.85 10.68
C ARG A 140 15.88 -9.76 9.70
N ILE A 141 15.69 -9.14 8.54
CA ILE A 141 16.77 -8.91 7.55
C ILE A 141 17.86 -8.04 8.18
N ALA A 142 17.49 -6.92 8.81
CA ALA A 142 18.42 -6.05 9.52
C ALA A 142 19.21 -6.82 10.59
N LYS A 143 18.51 -7.65 11.39
CA LYS A 143 19.15 -8.48 12.40
C LYS A 143 20.15 -9.48 11.80
N THR A 144 19.85 -10.08 10.65
CA THR A 144 20.77 -11.01 9.99
C THR A 144 22.01 -10.34 9.40
N LEU A 145 21.93 -9.06 9.03
CA LEU A 145 23.09 -8.31 8.54
C LEU A 145 24.08 -8.03 9.68
N ASN A 146 23.56 -7.71 10.86
CA ASN A 146 24.36 -7.40 12.06
C ASN A 146 24.87 -8.62 12.84
N MET A 147 24.64 -9.85 12.35
CA MET A 147 25.17 -11.08 12.96
C MET A 147 26.62 -11.34 12.51
N PRO A 148 27.45 -12.01 13.33
CA PRO A 148 28.74 -12.52 12.86
C PRO A 148 28.55 -13.52 11.70
N GLU A 149 29.43 -13.49 10.70
CA GLU A 149 29.33 -14.28 9.45
C GLU A 149 29.09 -15.79 9.69
N GLU A 150 29.66 -16.34 10.76
CA GLU A 150 29.52 -17.75 11.15
C GLU A 150 28.06 -18.13 11.47
N GLU A 151 27.25 -17.22 12.02
CA GLU A 151 25.84 -17.46 12.33
C GLU A 151 24.91 -17.22 11.11
N LYS A 152 25.34 -16.41 10.14
CA LYS A 152 24.53 -16.06 8.95
C LYS A 152 24.26 -17.28 8.08
N VAL A 153 25.27 -18.13 7.86
CA VAL A 153 25.19 -19.33 6.99
C VAL A 153 24.17 -20.34 7.53
N SER A 154 24.12 -20.52 8.85
CA SER A 154 23.20 -21.46 9.52
C SER A 154 21.73 -21.04 9.40
N ARG A 155 21.43 -19.73 9.55
CA ARG A 155 20.05 -19.22 9.45
C ARG A 155 19.56 -19.01 8.03
N PHE A 156 20.40 -18.61 7.08
CA PHE A 156 20.00 -18.51 5.68
C PHE A 156 19.63 -19.90 5.10
N ALA A 157 20.34 -20.95 5.52
CA ALA A 157 19.98 -22.33 5.20
C ALA A 157 18.61 -22.74 5.77
N LEU A 158 18.25 -22.24 6.95
CA LEU A 158 16.94 -22.47 7.59
C LEU A 158 15.79 -21.76 6.83
N PHE A 159 15.98 -20.50 6.43
CA PHE A 159 14.97 -19.75 5.68
C PHE A 159 14.69 -20.35 4.29
N LYS A 160 15.71 -20.90 3.63
CA LYS A 160 15.55 -21.60 2.33
C LYS A 160 14.75 -22.91 2.45
N ARG A 161 14.66 -23.49 3.65
CA ARG A 161 13.86 -24.70 3.94
C ARG A 161 12.37 -24.39 4.18
N ILE A 162 12.05 -23.24 4.77
CA ILE A 162 10.66 -22.83 5.06
C ILE A 162 9.87 -22.50 3.79
N GLY A 163 10.54 -22.10 2.70
CA GLY A 163 9.91 -21.93 1.38
C GLY A 163 9.61 -23.23 0.61
N ARG A 164 9.97 -24.40 1.15
CA ARG A 164 9.79 -25.72 0.50
C ARG A 164 8.88 -26.68 1.26
N SER A 165 8.30 -26.28 2.39
CA SER A 165 7.28 -27.09 3.08
C SER A 165 5.95 -26.99 2.34
N LYS A 166 5.83 -27.83 1.31
CA LYS A 166 4.64 -28.53 0.82
C LYS A 166 3.31 -27.96 1.35
N VAL A 167 2.63 -27.20 0.49
CA VAL A 167 1.17 -27.22 0.44
C VAL A 167 0.79 -28.65 0.08
N ALA A 168 0.53 -29.47 1.09
CA ALA A 168 -0.23 -30.70 0.93
C ALA A 168 -1.63 -30.26 0.52
N ILE A 169 -1.93 -30.37 -0.78
CA ILE A 169 -3.28 -30.29 -1.32
C ILE A 169 -4.05 -31.43 -0.66
N LYS A 170 -4.75 -31.15 0.43
CA LYS A 170 -5.82 -32.02 0.90
C LYS A 170 -6.90 -31.98 -0.18
N GLU A 171 -7.17 -33.17 -0.71
CA GLU A 171 -8.16 -33.45 -1.73
C GLU A 171 -9.48 -32.72 -1.45
N LYS A 172 -10.01 -32.06 -2.48
CA LYS A 172 -11.33 -31.42 -2.45
C LYS A 172 -12.38 -32.51 -2.13
N PRO A 173 -13.30 -32.30 -1.18
CA PRO A 173 -14.48 -33.17 -1.08
C PRO A 173 -15.33 -33.01 -2.34
N LYS A 174 -15.69 -34.14 -2.96
CA LYS A 174 -16.61 -34.22 -4.10
C LYS A 174 -17.96 -33.61 -3.68
N LEU A 175 -18.26 -32.42 -4.20
CA LEU A 175 -19.61 -31.86 -4.11
C LEU A 175 -20.51 -32.69 -5.04
N ALA A 176 -21.56 -33.26 -4.46
CA ALA A 176 -22.57 -34.03 -5.17
C ALA A 176 -23.15 -33.20 -6.33
N GLN A 177 -23.15 -33.80 -7.53
CA GLN A 177 -23.95 -33.32 -8.65
C GLN A 177 -25.42 -33.43 -8.24
N LYS A 178 -26.07 -32.29 -8.01
CA LYS A 178 -27.53 -32.22 -8.05
C LYS A 178 -27.92 -31.96 -9.50
N ASP A 179 -28.66 -32.91 -10.06
CA ASP A 179 -29.30 -32.83 -11.35
C ASP A 179 -30.14 -31.56 -11.45
N PHE A 180 -29.72 -30.61 -12.28
CA PHE A 180 -30.58 -29.53 -12.78
C PHE A 180 -31.16 -29.98 -14.12
N SER A 181 -32.09 -30.94 -14.05
CA SER A 181 -33.03 -31.23 -15.14
C SER A 181 -34.39 -30.72 -14.71
N ASP A 182 -34.64 -29.42 -14.91
CA ASP A 182 -35.98 -28.81 -15.02
C ASP A 182 -35.90 -27.28 -15.09
N PHE A 183 -35.19 -26.74 -16.08
CA PHE A 183 -35.39 -25.36 -16.50
C PHE A 183 -36.00 -25.34 -17.90
N LYS A 184 -37.33 -25.36 -17.94
CA LYS A 184 -38.13 -25.13 -19.16
C LYS A 184 -37.77 -23.74 -19.70
N GLU A 185 -37.10 -23.70 -20.86
CA GLU A 185 -37.09 -22.57 -21.76
C GLU A 185 -38.54 -22.20 -22.08
N LYS A 186 -39.03 -21.10 -21.52
CA LYS A 186 -40.17 -20.40 -22.10
C LYS A 186 -39.59 -19.49 -23.17
N GLU A 187 -39.82 -19.91 -24.41
CA GLU A 187 -39.66 -19.11 -25.62
C GLU A 187 -40.22 -17.69 -25.39
N ASN A 188 -39.37 -16.68 -25.58
CA ASN A 188 -39.77 -15.29 -25.57
C ASN A 188 -39.96 -14.88 -27.04
N PRO A 189 -41.21 -14.78 -27.56
CA PRO A 189 -41.43 -14.43 -28.95
C PRO A 189 -41.01 -12.97 -29.18
N GLY A 190 -40.26 -12.77 -30.27
CA GLY A 190 -39.53 -11.55 -30.58
C GLY A 190 -40.37 -10.28 -30.48
N ARG A 191 -39.78 -9.26 -29.83
CA ARG A 191 -40.27 -7.89 -29.87
C ARG A 191 -39.72 -7.24 -31.15
N PRO A 192 -40.56 -6.78 -32.10
CA PRO A 192 -40.06 -6.13 -33.29
C PRO A 192 -39.40 -4.79 -32.92
N LEU A 193 -38.19 -4.58 -33.42
CA LEU A 193 -37.49 -3.30 -33.41
C LEU A 193 -38.32 -2.30 -34.22
N LYS A 194 -39.01 -1.39 -33.53
CA LYS A 194 -39.53 -0.17 -34.16
C LYS A 194 -38.41 0.86 -34.16
N GLU A 195 -38.13 1.34 -35.36
CA GLU A 195 -37.30 2.49 -35.71
C GLU A 195 -37.60 3.66 -34.78
N VAL A 196 -36.55 4.24 -34.19
CA VAL A 196 -36.62 5.54 -33.51
C VAL A 196 -35.86 6.51 -34.39
N ASP A 197 -36.59 7.09 -35.33
CA ASP A 197 -36.17 8.24 -36.12
C ASP A 197 -36.44 9.53 -35.34
N THR A 198 -35.44 10.43 -35.32
CA THR A 198 -35.49 11.88 -34.99
C THR A 198 -35.77 12.23 -33.51
N ALA A 199 -35.21 13.29 -32.90
CA ALA A 199 -34.74 14.57 -33.41
C ALA A 199 -33.61 15.14 -32.53
N ILE A 200 -32.54 15.59 -33.18
CA ILE A 200 -31.60 16.58 -32.64
C ILE A 200 -32.09 17.93 -33.14
N LYS A 201 -32.71 18.74 -32.26
CA LYS A 201 -32.88 20.18 -32.48
C LYS A 201 -32.89 20.94 -31.14
N ASP A 202 -31.98 21.90 -31.10
CA ASP A 202 -32.09 23.20 -30.43
C ASP A 202 -31.96 23.25 -28.91
N TYR A 203 -30.72 23.53 -28.46
CA TYR A 203 -30.46 24.37 -27.29
C TYR A 203 -29.71 25.62 -27.78
N GLN A 204 -30.45 26.72 -27.91
CA GLN A 204 -29.93 28.09 -27.77
C GLN A 204 -30.31 28.60 -26.38
#